data_AF-A0A2E8J5T7-F1
#
_entry.id   AF-A0A2E8J5T7-F1
#
_cell.length_a   1.000
_cell.length_b   1.000
_cell.length_c   1.000
_cell.angle_alpha   90.00
_cell.angle_beta   90.00
_cell.angle_gamma   90.00
#
_symmetry.space_group_name_H-M   'P 1'
#
loop_
_entity.id
_entity.type
_entity.pdbx_description
1 polymer ?
#
loop_
_entity_poly.entity_id
_entity_poly.type
_entity_poly.pdbx_seq_one_letter_code
_entity_poly.pdbx_strand_id
1 'polypeptide(L)'
;MTMRVIHILTSGVLFGGLVFDQAPASLMPWLWSAALSGAIILAIDMHASCAILCEVRGVAVAAKMTLLMLVSIFWDQGVYLLTTVMIIGVFSSHMSRKYRHRLIFFSDRIVTDERRG
;
A
#
# COMPACT_ATOMS: atom_id res chain seq x y z
N MET A 1 -6.57 -3.14 -12.92
CA MET A 1 -7.73 -3.15 -11.99
C MET A 1 -7.84 -4.46 -11.22
N THR A 2 -7.68 -5.62 -11.85
CA THR A 2 -7.75 -6.95 -11.21
C THR A 2 -6.94 -7.09 -9.92
N MET A 3 -5.66 -6.72 -9.92
CA MET A 3 -4.82 -6.83 -8.72
C MET A 3 -5.31 -5.97 -7.54
N ARG A 4 -5.91 -4.81 -7.82
CA ARG A 4 -6.49 -3.96 -6.76
C ARG A 4 -7.71 -4.61 -6.12
N VAL A 5 -8.55 -5.28 -6.92
CA VAL A 5 -9.70 -6.04 -6.41
C VAL A 5 -9.23 -7.17 -5.50
N ILE A 6 -8.24 -7.96 -5.96
CA ILE A 6 -7.64 -9.05 -5.15
C ILE A 6 -7.06 -8.49 -3.85
N HIS A 7 -6.34 -7.38 -3.91
CA HIS A 7 -5.73 -6.76 -2.74
C HIS A 7 -6.77 -6.27 -1.73
N ILE A 8 -7.85 -5.64 -2.18
CA ILE A 8 -8.95 -5.19 -1.31
C ILE A 8 -9.67 -6.39 -0.68
N LEU A 9 -9.98 -7.42 -1.47
CA LEU A 9 -10.63 -8.64 -1.00
C LEU A 9 -9.81 -9.31 0.11
N THR A 10 -8.54 -9.61 -0.19
CA THR A 10 -7.64 -10.30 0.73
C THR A 10 -7.39 -9.49 2.00
N SER A 11 -7.22 -8.17 1.89
CA SER A 11 -7.09 -7.28 3.04
C SER A 11 -8.37 -7.22 3.89
N GLY A 12 -9.54 -7.21 3.26
CA GLY A 12 -10.83 -7.19 3.95
C GLY A 12 -11.10 -8.50 4.71
N VAL A 13 -10.82 -9.65 4.09
CA VAL A 13 -10.93 -10.96 4.75
C VAL A 13 -9.95 -11.08 5.92
N LEU A 14 -8.70 -10.65 5.72
CA LEU A 14 -7.68 -10.66 6.78
C LEU A 14 -8.09 -9.78 7.97
N PHE A 15 -8.55 -8.56 7.70
CA PHE A 15 -9.00 -7.63 8.75
C PHE A 15 -10.19 -8.19 9.52
N GLY A 16 -11.23 -8.65 8.82
CA GLY A 16 -12.39 -9.27 9.45
C GLY A 16 -12.00 -10.49 10.29
N GLY A 17 -11.14 -11.35 9.75
CA GLY A 17 -10.64 -12.53 10.45
C GLY A 17 -9.91 -12.20 11.75
N LEU A 18 -9.09 -11.16 11.77
CA LEU A 18 -8.42 -10.70 12.99
C LEU A 18 -9.38 -10.07 14.00
N VAL A 19 -10.40 -9.33 13.54
CA VAL A 19 -11.43 -8.76 14.42
C VAL A 19 -12.27 -9.86 15.07
N PHE A 20 -12.52 -10.97 14.38
CA PHE A 20 -13.27 -12.13 14.90
C PHE A 20 -12.38 -13.22 15.51
N ASP A 21 -11.14 -12.89 15.86
CA ASP A 21 -10.18 -13.77 16.54
C ASP A 21 -10.03 -15.16 15.88
N GLN A 22 -9.98 -15.18 14.55
CA GLN A 22 -9.80 -16.42 13.80
C GLN A 22 -8.39 -16.97 13.97
N ALA A 23 -8.28 -18.30 13.90
CA ALA A 23 -7.01 -19.00 14.07
C ALA A 23 -5.95 -18.48 13.08
N PRO A 24 -4.69 -18.22 13.52
CA PRO A 24 -3.65 -17.68 12.65
C PRO A 24 -3.39 -18.52 11.39
N ALA A 25 -3.55 -19.84 11.50
CA ALA A 25 -3.38 -20.78 10.40
C ALA A 25 -4.36 -20.52 9.24
N SER A 26 -5.60 -20.09 9.52
CA SER A 26 -6.58 -19.76 8.48
C SER A 26 -6.33 -18.39 7.84
N LEU A 27 -5.65 -17.49 8.56
CA LEU A 27 -5.41 -16.11 8.16
C LEU A 27 -4.07 -15.89 7.44
N MET A 28 -3.08 -16.76 7.66
CA MET A 28 -1.78 -16.69 6.97
C MET A 28 -1.88 -16.62 5.44
N PRO A 29 -2.70 -17.46 4.75
CA PRO A 29 -2.84 -17.36 3.30
C PRO A 29 -3.36 -15.99 2.85
N TRP A 30 -4.26 -15.38 3.62
CA TRP A 30 -4.82 -14.06 3.35
C TRP A 30 -3.80 -12.95 3.57
N LEU A 31 -2.97 -13.05 4.62
CA LEU A 31 -1.86 -12.13 4.86
C LEU A 31 -0.87 -12.14 3.70
N TRP A 32 -0.40 -13.33 3.31
CA TRP A 32 0.54 -13.46 2.19
C TRP A 32 -0.07 -13.03 0.86
N SER A 33 -1.35 -13.30 0.63
CA SER A 33 -2.05 -12.86 -0.58
C SER A 33 -2.21 -11.33 -0.62
N ALA A 34 -2.51 -10.70 0.52
CA ALA A 34 -2.59 -9.24 0.64
C ALA A 34 -1.21 -8.59 0.42
N ALA A 35 -0.15 -9.16 1.00
CA ALA A 35 1.22 -8.70 0.81
C ALA A 35 1.67 -8.85 -0.65
N LEU A 36 1.47 -10.03 -1.25
CA LEU A 36 1.87 -10.31 -2.62
C LEU A 36 1.14 -9.42 -3.62
N SER A 37 -0.19 -9.31 -3.50
CA SER A 37 -0.97 -8.42 -4.37
C SER A 37 -0.58 -6.95 -4.23
N GLY A 38 -0.28 -6.50 -3.00
CA GLY A 38 0.23 -5.15 -2.73
C GLY A 38 1.61 -4.90 -3.37
N ALA A 39 2.51 -5.87 -3.27
CA ALA A 39 3.84 -5.82 -3.88
C ALA A 39 3.76 -5.79 -5.41
N ILE A 40 2.88 -6.60 -6.02
CA ILE A 40 2.67 -6.59 -7.47
C ILE A 40 2.14 -5.23 -7.94
N ILE A 41 1.19 -4.63 -7.21
CA ILE A 41 0.69 -3.28 -7.53
C ILE A 41 1.83 -2.26 -7.50
N LEU A 42 2.68 -2.31 -6.48
CA LEU A 42 3.84 -1.43 -6.37
C LEU A 42 4.84 -1.67 -7.51
N ALA A 43 5.13 -2.91 -7.86
CA ALA A 43 6.04 -3.25 -8.95
C ALA A 43 5.53 -2.74 -10.31
N ILE A 44 4.22 -2.88 -10.58
CA ILE A 44 3.58 -2.33 -11.79
C ILE A 44 3.69 -0.80 -11.80
N ASP A 45 3.42 -0.15 -10.67
CA ASP A 45 3.57 1.29 -10.51
C ASP A 45 5.04 1.72 -10.79
N MET A 46 6.02 1.03 -10.22
CA MET A 46 7.45 1.30 -10.44
C MET A 46 7.91 1.08 -11.88
N HIS A 47 7.43 0.03 -12.55
CA HIS A 47 7.72 -0.22 -13.96
C HIS A 47 7.21 0.93 -14.86
N ALA A 48 6.07 1.53 -14.51
CA ALA A 48 5.56 2.69 -15.22
C ALA A 48 6.37 3.96 -14.92
N SER A 49 6.79 4.17 -13.67
CA SER A 49 7.68 5.27 -13.30
C SER A 49 8.38 5.01 -11.95
N CYS A 50 9.71 4.94 -11.99
CA CYS A 50 10.52 4.86 -10.77
C CYS A 50 10.43 6.12 -9.89
N ALA A 51 9.91 7.24 -10.42
CA ALA A 51 9.71 8.47 -9.65
C ALA A 51 8.76 8.26 -8.46
N ILE A 52 7.88 7.26 -8.53
CA ILE A 52 6.91 6.94 -7.47
C ILE A 52 7.61 6.70 -6.13
N LEU A 53 8.81 6.13 -6.09
CA LEU A 53 9.55 5.90 -4.84
C LEU A 53 9.86 7.20 -4.08
N CYS A 54 10.05 8.30 -4.81
CA CYS A 54 10.34 9.61 -4.24
C CYS A 54 9.08 10.47 -4.02
N GLU A 55 7.92 10.01 -4.51
CA GLU A 55 6.64 10.68 -4.33
C GLU A 55 6.02 10.35 -2.97
N VAL A 56 5.21 11.28 -2.43
CA VAL A 56 4.42 11.05 -1.21
C VAL A 56 3.58 9.78 -1.30
N ARG A 57 3.05 9.48 -2.49
CA ARG A 57 2.31 8.23 -2.74
C ARG A 57 3.17 6.99 -2.53
N GLY A 58 4.41 6.96 -3.02
CA GLY A 58 5.29 5.79 -2.86
C GLY A 58 5.66 5.56 -1.40
N VAL A 59 5.93 6.62 -0.66
CA VAL A 59 6.21 6.53 0.79
C VAL A 59 4.99 6.01 1.55
N ALA A 60 3.77 6.49 1.22
CA ALA A 60 2.55 5.95 1.82
C ALA A 60 2.35 4.46 1.51
N VAL A 61 2.68 4.01 0.29
CA VAL A 61 2.61 2.60 -0.10
C VAL A 61 3.68 1.77 0.63
N ALA A 62 4.91 2.27 0.74
CA ALA A 62 5.97 1.60 1.48
C ALA A 62 5.62 1.45 2.96
N ALA A 63 5.18 2.54 3.61
CA ALA A 63 4.80 2.53 5.02
C ALA A 63 3.69 1.50 5.32
N LYS A 64 2.62 1.48 4.52
CA LYS A 64 1.53 0.51 4.73
C LYS A 64 1.97 -0.94 4.45
N MET A 65 2.90 -1.17 3.52
CA MET A 65 3.43 -2.50 3.24
C MET A 65 4.31 -2.99 4.40
N THR A 66 5.14 -2.13 4.98
CA THR A 66 5.91 -2.45 6.19
C THR A 66 4.98 -2.80 7.35
N LEU A 67 3.94 -2.00 7.58
CA LEU A 67 2.94 -2.28 8.62
C LEU A 67 2.20 -3.60 8.38
N LEU A 68 1.84 -3.93 7.14
CA LEU A 68 1.21 -5.20 6.80
C LEU A 68 2.12 -6.39 7.12
N MET A 69 3.42 -6.28 6.82
CA MET A 69 4.39 -7.34 7.15
C MET A 69 4.58 -7.48 8.66
N LEU A 70 4.52 -6.38 9.41
CA LEU A 70 4.60 -6.39 10.88
C LEU A 70 3.45 -7.15 11.53
N VAL A 71 2.30 -7.32 10.87
CA VAL A 71 1.17 -8.14 11.38
C VAL A 71 1.60 -9.59 11.59
N SER A 72 2.52 -10.12 10.77
CA SER A 72 3.01 -11.50 10.92
C SER A 72 3.87 -11.71 12.18
N ILE A 73 4.45 -10.62 12.71
CA ILE A 73 5.30 -10.64 13.92
C ILE A 73 4.47 -10.26 15.15
N PHE A 74 3.65 -9.22 15.04
CA PHE A 74 2.83 -8.67 16.11
C PHE A 74 1.36 -9.05 15.94
N TRP A 75 1.09 -10.35 15.95
CA TRP A 75 -0.25 -10.90 15.69
C TRP A 75 -1.31 -10.35 16.66
N ASP A 76 -0.99 -10.29 17.95
CA ASP A 76 -1.88 -9.78 19.00
C ASP A 76 -2.28 -8.31 18.79
N GLN A 77 -1.44 -7.54 18.08
CA GLN A 77 -1.69 -6.14 17.73
C GLN A 77 -2.16 -5.99 16.27
N GLY A 78 -2.46 -7.10 15.59
CA GLY A 78 -2.79 -7.15 14.17
C GLY A 78 -3.98 -6.28 13.78
N VAL A 79 -5.00 -6.19 14.64
CA VAL A 79 -6.17 -5.32 14.43
C VAL A 79 -5.77 -3.84 14.39
N TYR A 80 -4.94 -3.38 15.33
CA TYR A 80 -4.48 -1.99 15.37
C TYR A 80 -3.56 -1.67 14.18
N LEU A 81 -2.67 -2.60 13.82
CA LEU A 81 -1.79 -2.47 12.66
C LEU A 81 -2.58 -2.37 11.36
N LEU A 82 -3.55 -3.27 11.11
CA LEU A 82 -4.35 -3.23 9.90
C LEU A 82 -5.31 -2.05 9.84
N THR A 83 -5.85 -1.62 10.98
CA THR A 83 -6.63 -0.37 11.05
C THR A 83 -5.78 0.80 10.57
N THR A 84 -4.53 0.88 11.05
CA THR A 84 -3.58 1.92 10.63
C THR A 84 -3.27 1.83 9.12
N VAL A 85 -3.05 0.61 8.60
CA VAL A 85 -2.86 0.36 7.16
C VAL A 85 -4.05 0.84 6.35
N MET A 86 -5.28 0.56 6.78
CA MET A 86 -6.49 1.01 6.09
C MET A 86 -6.65 2.52 6.12
N ILE A 87 -6.41 3.17 7.26
CA ILE A 87 -6.43 4.63 7.39
C ILE A 87 -5.46 5.25 6.40
N ILE A 88 -4.18 4.84 6.41
CA ILE A 88 -3.17 5.32 5.47
C ILE A 88 -3.62 5.08 4.03
N GLY A 89 -4.19 3.91 3.74
CA GLY A 89 -4.71 3.55 2.42
C GLY A 89 -5.81 4.48 1.92
N VAL A 90 -6.79 4.81 2.77
CA VAL A 90 -7.89 5.73 2.46
C VAL A 90 -7.36 7.14 2.21
N PHE A 91 -6.58 7.68 3.15
CA PHE A 91 -5.98 9.01 3.00
C PHE A 91 -5.12 9.12 1.75
N SER A 92 -4.27 8.12 1.49
CA SER A 92 -3.41 8.10 0.31
C SER A 92 -4.20 7.99 -1.00
N SER A 93 -5.34 7.31 -1.01
CA SER A 93 -6.16 7.10 -2.21
C SER A 93 -7.02 8.32 -2.55
N HIS A 94 -7.52 9.02 -1.53
CA HIS A 94 -8.31 10.26 -1.70
C HIS A 94 -7.45 11.52 -1.83
N MET A 95 -6.12 11.40 -1.71
CA MET A 95 -5.25 12.56 -1.81
C MET A 95 -5.26 13.15 -3.24
N SER A 96 -5.43 14.47 -3.34
CA SER A 96 -5.45 15.18 -4.64
C SER A 96 -4.14 14.99 -5.41
N ARG A 97 -4.25 14.96 -6.75
CA ARG A 97 -3.12 14.71 -7.68
C ARG A 97 -1.91 15.61 -7.41
N LYS A 98 -2.14 16.85 -6.97
CA LYS A 98 -1.11 17.84 -6.61
C LYS A 98 -0.20 17.40 -5.46
N TYR A 99 -0.74 16.66 -4.48
CA TYR A 99 0.03 16.17 -3.34
C TYR A 99 0.62 14.80 -3.63
N ARG A 100 -0.06 13.97 -4.43
CA ARG A 100 0.38 12.59 -4.72
C ARG A 100 1.73 12.53 -5.41
N HIS A 101 1.94 13.41 -6.39
CA HIS A 101 3.17 13.49 -7.18
C HIS A 101 4.16 14.51 -6.62
N ARG A 102 3.95 14.98 -5.39
CA ARG A 102 4.94 15.84 -4.73
C ARG A 102 6.14 14.97 -4.36
N LEU A 103 7.32 15.37 -4.81
CA LEU A 103 8.57 14.76 -4.42
C LEU A 103 8.89 15.17 -2.98
N ILE A 104 9.26 14.20 -2.14
CA ILE A 104 9.59 14.48 -0.73
C ILE A 104 10.99 15.09 -0.60
N PHE A 105 11.91 14.73 -1.51
CA PHE A 105 13.31 15.14 -1.46
C PHE A 105 13.70 16.23 -2.47
N PHE A 106 12.95 16.41 -3.57
CA PHE A 106 13.26 17.39 -4.60
C PHE A 106 12.21 18.50 -4.58
N SER A 107 12.65 19.72 -4.25
CA SER A 107 11.78 20.85 -3.94
C SER A 107 11.01 21.42 -5.13
N ASP A 108 11.20 20.96 -6.36
CA ASP A 108 10.41 21.46 -7.47
C ASP A 108 10.13 20.42 -8.54
N ARG A 109 8.99 20.62 -9.19
CA ARG A 109 8.41 19.77 -10.24
C ARG A 109 9.51 19.25 -11.17
N ILE A 110 9.43 17.97 -11.53
CA ILE A 110 10.10 17.48 -12.73
C ILE A 110 9.57 18.35 -13.88
N VAL A 111 10.40 19.26 -14.37
CA VAL A 111 10.17 19.95 -15.63
C VAL A 111 10.19 18.84 -16.67
N THR A 112 9.02 18.49 -17.22
CA THR A 112 8.93 17.66 -18.41
C THR A 112 9.73 18.36 -19.50
N ASP A 113 10.73 17.67 -20.05
CA ASP A 113 11.55 18.19 -21.15
C ASP A 113 10.62 18.57 -22.33
N GLU A 114 10.42 19.87 -22.56
CA GLU A 114 9.67 20.40 -23.70
C GLU A 114 10.53 20.34 -24.98
N ARG A 115 11.10 19.17 -25.30
CA ARG A 115 11.57 18.93 -26.66
C ARG A 115 10.36 18.75 -27.56
N ARG A 116 9.86 19.87 -28.08
CA ARG A 116 9.09 19.94 -29.32
C ARG A 116 9.99 19.40 -30.44
N GLY A 117 9.79 18.13 -30.78
CA GLY A 117 10.02 17.64 -32.14
C GLY A 117 8.89 18.13 -33.02
#